data_AF-A0A9P7I3B0-F1
#
_entry.id   AF-A0A9P7I3B0-F1
#
_cell.length_a   1.000
_cell.length_b   1.000
_cell.length_c   1.000
_cell.angle_alpha   90.00
_cell.angle_beta   90.00
_cell.angle_gamma   90.00
#
_symmetry.space_group_name_H-M   'P 1'
#
loop_
_entity.id
_entity.type
_entity.pdbx_description
1 polymer ?
#
loop_
_entity_poly.entity_id
_entity_poly.type
_entity_poly.pdbx_seq_one_letter_code
_entity_poly.pdbx_strand_id
1 'polypeptide(L)' 'MSKQDDKTPVRDTAEDDAYFPSPFSLTQYVTAKTDFDGADYPNKYTGGKWKILMIGTQEQGLKFPWVPNDSLMPSHLGI' A
#
# COMPACT_ATOMS: atom_id res chain seq x y z
N MET A 1 -6.34 18.14 15.06
CA MET A 1 -5.91 16.75 14.81
C MET A 1 -4.60 16.80 14.05
N SER A 2 -3.61 16.00 14.43
CA SER A 2 -2.36 15.92 13.67
C SER A 2 -2.67 15.32 12.29
N LYS A 3 -1.95 15.72 11.23
CA LYS A 3 -2.15 15.13 9.89
C LYS A 3 -1.91 13.61 9.88
N GLN A 4 -1.21 13.07 10.87
CA GLN A 4 -0.89 11.66 11.01
C GLN A 4 -2.07 10.81 11.50
N ASP A 5 -3.08 11.39 12.14
CA ASP A 5 -4.27 10.66 12.62
C ASP A 5 -5.41 10.61 11.58
N ASP A 6 -5.23 11.26 10.43
CA ASP A 6 -6.25 11.33 9.39
C ASP A 6 -6.40 9.98 8.66
N LYS A 7 -7.61 9.43 8.72
CA LYS A 7 -7.97 8.14 8.13
C LYS A 7 -8.57 8.27 6.72
N THR A 8 -8.76 9.48 6.23
CA THR A 8 -9.30 9.74 4.89
C THR A 8 -8.27 9.37 3.83
N PRO A 9 -8.61 8.53 2.83
CA PRO A 9 -7.75 8.29 1.67
C PRO A 9 -7.39 9.59 0.95
N VAL A 10 -6.18 9.67 0.40
CA VAL A 10 -5.72 10.87 -0.31
C VAL A 10 -5.99 10.69 -1.80
N ARG A 11 -6.73 11.62 -2.42
CA ARG A 11 -7.00 11.56 -3.86
C ARG A 11 -5.69 11.53 -4.65
N ASP A 12 -5.58 10.57 -5.57
CA ASP A 12 -4.54 10.58 -6.59
C ASP A 12 -4.89 11.62 -7.66
N THR A 13 -3.96 12.53 -7.94
CA THR A 13 -4.16 13.58 -8.94
C THR A 13 -3.88 13.10 -10.37
N ALA A 14 -3.22 11.96 -10.55
CA ALA A 14 -2.87 11.41 -11.85
C ALA A 14 -4.02 10.62 -12.50
N GLU A 15 -4.96 10.10 -11.71
CA GLU A 15 -6.02 9.19 -12.16
C GLU A 15 -7.40 9.65 -11.67
N ASP A 16 -8.46 9.28 -12.39
CA ASP A 16 -9.83 9.56 -11.98
C ASP A 16 -10.33 8.55 -10.94
N ASP A 17 -11.05 9.06 -9.94
CA ASP A 17 -11.57 8.28 -8.80
C ASP A 17 -10.57 7.30 -8.17
N ALA A 18 -9.30 7.70 -8.13
CA ALA A 18 -8.20 6.93 -7.54
C ALA A 18 -7.71 7.57 -6.25
N TYR A 19 -7.26 6.73 -5.31
CA TYR A 19 -6.88 7.16 -3.97
C TYR A 19 -5.64 6.40 -3.48
N PHE A 20 -4.70 7.15 -2.92
CA PHE A 20 -3.62 6.62 -2.09
C PHE A 20 -4.13 6.23 -0.69
N PRO A 21 -3.37 5.40 0.04
CA PRO A 21 -3.65 5.14 1.46
C PRO A 21 -3.74 6.43 2.29
N SER A 22 -4.50 6.37 3.39
CA SER A 22 -4.65 7.52 4.29
C SER A 22 -3.36 7.82 5.06
N PRO A 23 -3.13 9.09 5.48
CA PRO A 23 -1.98 9.44 6.30
C PRO A 23 -1.80 8.54 7.53
N PHE A 24 -2.90 8.20 8.23
CA PHE A 24 -2.87 7.27 9.35
C PHE A 24 -2.38 5.88 8.94
N SER A 25 -2.93 5.30 7.87
CA SER A 25 -2.51 3.95 7.42
C SER A 25 -1.03 3.89 7.06
N LEU A 26 -0.48 4.97 6.49
CA LEU A 26 0.95 5.07 6.21
C LEU A 26 1.78 5.01 7.49
N THR A 27 1.32 5.59 8.61
CA THR A 27 2.05 5.47 9.90
C THR A 27 2.07 4.06 10.47
N GLN A 28 1.08 3.22 10.12
CA GLN A 28 0.95 1.87 10.66
C GLN A 28 1.70 0.83 9.82
N TYR A 29 1.75 1.03 8.51
CA TYR A 29 2.23 0.00 7.56
C TYR A 29 3.47 0.40 6.77
N VAL A 30 3.93 1.65 6.87
CA VAL A 30 5.12 2.14 6.17
C VAL A 30 6.09 2.77 7.16
N THR A 31 7.28 2.20 7.27
CA THR A 31 8.38 2.74 8.06
C THR A 31 9.41 3.42 7.16
N ALA A 32 10.20 4.34 7.73
CA ALA A 32 11.27 5.01 6.98
C ALA A 32 12.45 4.08 6.64
N LYS A 33 12.58 2.95 7.35
CA LYS A 33 13.62 1.92 7.16
C LYS A 33 13.01 0.55 7.32
N THR A 34 13.56 -0.42 6.59
CA THR A 34 13.31 -1.84 6.84
C THR A 34 14.14 -2.31 8.03
N ASP A 35 13.86 -3.51 8.50
CA ASP A 35 14.64 -4.25 9.50
C ASP A 35 15.78 -5.09 8.88
N PHE A 36 16.16 -4.79 7.63
CA PHE A 36 17.24 -5.50 6.94
C PHE A 36 18.56 -5.35 7.70
N ASP A 37 19.13 -6.47 8.14
CA ASP A 37 20.32 -6.51 9.00
C ASP A 37 21.48 -7.35 8.41
N GLY A 38 21.52 -7.48 7.08
CA GLY A 38 22.69 -8.04 6.39
C GLY A 38 22.37 -9.02 5.25
N ALA A 39 23.37 -9.19 4.38
CA ALA A 39 23.33 -10.10 3.24
C ALA A 39 24.76 -10.58 2.90
N ASP A 40 25.42 -11.19 3.88
CA ASP A 40 26.75 -11.76 3.70
C ASP A 40 26.67 -13.18 3.14
N TYR A 41 27.20 -13.35 1.93
CA TYR A 41 27.25 -14.64 1.24
C TYR A 41 28.70 -15.04 0.95
N PRO A 42 29.40 -15.70 1.91
CA PRO A 42 30.81 -16.08 1.77
C PRO A 42 31.08 -16.91 0.51
N ASN A 43 30.12 -17.75 0.12
CA ASN A 43 30.20 -18.64 -1.04
C ASN A 43 29.24 -18.18 -2.16
N LYS A 44 29.32 -16.90 -2.55
CA LYS A 44 28.50 -16.35 -3.63
C LYS A 44 28.72 -17.10 -4.96
N TYR A 45 27.66 -17.21 -5.75
CA TYR A 45 27.70 -17.84 -7.07
C TYR A 45 28.60 -17.06 -8.05
N THR A 46 29.52 -17.76 -8.73
CA THR A 46 30.46 -17.19 -9.72
C THR A 46 30.33 -17.80 -11.12
N GLY A 47 29.43 -18.77 -11.31
CA GLY A 47 29.38 -19.60 -12.52
C GLY A 47 28.75 -18.97 -13.77
N GLY A 48 28.32 -17.70 -13.72
CA GLY A 48 27.86 -16.90 -14.88
C GLY A 48 26.59 -17.37 -15.62
N LYS A 49 26.06 -18.56 -15.34
CA LYS A 49 24.90 -19.16 -16.02
C LYS A 49 23.58 -18.68 -15.44
N TRP A 50 23.47 -18.61 -14.12
CA TRP A 50 22.18 -18.35 -13.46
C TRP A 50 21.81 -16.87 -13.48
N LYS A 51 20.53 -16.60 -13.76
CA LYS A 51 19.90 -15.28 -13.78
C LYS A 51 18.53 -15.38 -13.12
N ILE A 52 17.99 -14.26 -12.67
CA ILE A 52 16.63 -14.14 -12.13
C ILE A 52 15.77 -13.43 -13.17
N LEU A 53 14.67 -14.05 -13.58
CA LEU A 53 13.60 -13.38 -14.33
C LEU A 53 12.55 -12.91 -13.33
N MET A 54 12.37 -11.59 -13.23
CA MET A 54 11.32 -10.99 -12.41
C MET A 54 10.13 -10.59 -13.29
N ILE A 55 8.93 -11.05 -12.93
CA ILE A 55 7.67 -10.60 -13.52
C ILE A 55 7.00 -9.70 -12.49
N GLY A 56 6.84 -8.41 -12.82
CA GLY A 56 6.16 -7.42 -11.97
C GLY A 56 4.79 -7.04 -12.51
N THR A 57 4.13 -6.07 -11.86
CA THR A 57 2.90 -5.45 -12.38
C THR A 57 3.22 -4.34 -13.38
N GLN A 58 2.39 -4.20 -14.42
CA GLN A 58 2.38 -3.04 -15.33
C GLN A 58 1.27 -2.04 -14.98
N GLU A 59 0.40 -2.39 -14.04
CA GLU A 59 -0.75 -1.59 -13.62
C GLU A 59 -0.55 -1.07 -12.19
N GLN A 60 -1.00 0.16 -11.93
CA GLN A 60 -0.91 0.81 -10.62
C GLN A 60 -2.22 0.75 -9.81
N GLY A 61 -3.36 0.68 -10.51
CA GLY A 61 -4.68 0.77 -9.91
C GLY A 61 -5.35 -0.59 -9.78
N LEU A 62 -6.09 -0.77 -8.68
CA LEU A 62 -7.05 -1.86 -8.53
C LEU A 62 -8.45 -1.26 -8.50
N LYS A 63 -9.36 -1.79 -9.33
CA LYS A 63 -10.76 -1.39 -9.30
C LYS A 63 -11.47 -2.12 -8.17
N PHE A 64 -12.00 -1.36 -7.23
CA PHE A 64 -12.90 -1.91 -6.23
C PHE A 64 -14.30 -2.05 -6.82
N PRO A 65 -14.99 -3.18 -6.57
CA PRO A 65 -16.40 -3.26 -6.92
C PRO A 65 -17.15 -2.17 -6.16
N TRP A 66 -18.10 -1.53 -6.84
CA TRP A 66 -18.97 -0.56 -6.20
C TRP A 66 -19.72 -1.25 -5.05
N VAL A 67 -19.51 -0.77 -3.82
CA VAL A 67 -20.28 -1.18 -2.65
C VAL A 67 -21.23 -0.03 -2.32
N PRO A 68 -22.56 -0.23 -2.41
CA PRO A 68 -23.51 0.80 -2.00
C PRO A 68 -23.25 1.22 -0.55
N ASN A 69 -23.29 2.54 -0.33
CA ASN A 69 -22.95 3.19 0.93
C ASN A 69 -23.86 2.76 2.12
N ASP A 70 -24.98 2.10 1.82
CA ASP A 70 -25.99 1.66 2.79
C ASP A 70 -25.53 0.46 3.64
N SER A 71 -24.43 -0.20 3.30
CA SER A 71 -24.01 -1.45 3.96
C SER A 71 -23.00 -1.26 5.10
N LEU A 72 -22.45 -0.06 5.33
CA LEU A 72 -21.30 0.15 6.25
C LEU A 72 -21.53 1.13 7.41
N MET A 73 -22.75 1.60 7.65
CA MET A 73 -23.04 2.44 8.82
C MET A 73 -24.03 1.73 9.76
N PRO A 74 -23.63 1.32 10.99
CA PRO A 74 -24.62 1.03 12.01
C PRO A 74 -25.41 2.33 12.27
N SER A 75 -26.72 2.24 12.12
CA SER A 75 -27.67 3.32 12.41
C SER A 75 -27.40 3.91 13.79
N HIS A 76 -26.76 5.07 13.85
CA HIS A 76 -26.87 5.98 14.96
C HIS A 76 -27.42 7.29 14.42
N LEU A 77 -28.76 7.39 14.45
CA LEU A 77 -29.51 8.50 15.04
C LEU A 77 -30.99 8.23 14.77
N GLY A 78 -31.79 8.12 15.84
CA GLY A 78 -33.20 7.81 15.70
C GLY A 78 -34.04 7.76 16.98
N ILE A 79 -33.56 8.25 18.15
CA ILE A 79 -34.35 8.90 19.21
C ILE A 79 -33.40 9.61 20.18
#